data_AF-A0A1F4I212-F1
#
_entry.id   AF-A0A1F4I212-F1
#
_cell.length_a   1.000
_cell.length_b   1.000
_cell.length_c   1.000
_cell.angle_alpha   90.00
_cell.angle_beta   90.00
_cell.angle_gamma   90.00
#
_symmetry.space_group_name_H-M   'P 1'
#
loop_
_entity.id
_entity.type
_entity.pdbx_description
1 polymer ?
#
loop_
_entity_poly.entity_id
_entity_poly.type
_entity_poly.pdbx_seq_one_letter_code
_entity_poly.pdbx_strand_id
1 'polypeptide(L)' 'MDVNDLRSLTTLFMFVSFMGIVIWAWKGSRRKGFDAAAQLPFADTPVDDLPAAGTQGEKQ' A
#
# COMPACT_ATOMS: atom_id res chain seq x y z
N MET A 1 39.44 -7.82 -18.46
CA MET A 1 38.49 -6.78 -18.05
C MET A 1 39.29 -5.71 -17.36
N ASP A 2 39.42 -4.58 -18.04
CA ASP A 2 40.27 -3.47 -17.62
C ASP A 2 39.67 -2.73 -16.43
N VAL A 3 40.45 -1.87 -15.79
CA VAL A 3 39.95 -0.97 -14.73
C VAL A 3 38.76 -0.12 -15.21
N ASN A 4 38.70 0.16 -16.51
CA ASN A 4 37.60 0.86 -17.14
C ASN A 4 36.29 0.03 -17.12
N ASP A 5 36.37 -1.28 -17.34
CA ASP A 5 35.20 -2.18 -17.30
C ASP A 5 34.67 -2.29 -15.86
N LEU A 6 35.56 -2.38 -14.87
CA LEU A 6 35.19 -2.43 -13.45
C LEU A 6 34.45 -1.16 -13.00
N ARG A 7 34.94 0.01 -13.41
CA ARG A 7 34.31 1.30 -13.09
C ARG A 7 32.97 1.48 -13.81
N SER A 8 32.95 1.18 -15.11
CA SER A 8 31.74 1.24 -15.92
C SER A 8 30.65 0.30 -15.41
N LEU A 9 31.02 -0.95 -15.08
CA LEU A 9 30.13 -1.96 -14.53
C LEU A 9 29.55 -1.53 -13.18
N THR A 10 30.36 -0.94 -12.30
CA THR A 10 29.91 -0.49 -10.98
C THR A 10 28.84 0.61 -11.09
N THR A 11 29.08 1.61 -11.93
CA THR A 11 28.12 2.71 -12.15
C THR A 11 26.83 2.19 -12.77
N LEU A 12 26.93 1.29 -13.77
CA LEU A 12 25.77 0.69 -14.40
C LEU A 12 24.98 -0.18 -13.41
N PHE A 13 25.68 -0.96 -12.58
CA PHE A 13 25.05 -1.84 -11.59
C PHE A 13 24.29 -1.04 -10.53
N MET A 14 24.86 0.07 -10.04
CA MET A 14 24.16 0.99 -9.13
C MET A 14 22.91 1.59 -9.77
N PHE A 15 23.01 2.01 -11.03
CA PHE A 15 21.90 2.60 -11.76
C PHE A 15 20.76 1.59 -12.00
N VAL A 16 21.10 0.38 -12.43
CA VAL A 16 20.13 -0.71 -12.64
C VAL A 16 19.51 -1.15 -11.32
N SER A 17 20.30 -1.27 -10.24
CA SER A 17 19.79 -1.62 -8.91
C SER A 17 18.79 -0.58 -8.40
N PHE A 18 19.10 0.71 -8.56
CA PHE A 18 18.19 1.79 -8.21
C PHE A 18 16.88 1.70 -9.00
N MET A 19 16.97 1.51 -10.32
CA MET A 19 15.80 1.38 -11.18
C MET A 19 14.96 0.15 -10.82
N GLY A 20 15.60 -0.97 -10.50
CA GLY A 20 14.93 -2.18 -10.03
C GLY A 20 14.14 -1.97 -8.75
N ILE A 21 14.71 -1.24 -7.78
CA ILE A 21 14.03 -0.91 -6.52
C ILE A 21 12.84 0.03 -6.76
N VAL A 22 13.00 1.05 -7.61
CA VAL A 22 11.92 2.00 -7.95
C VAL A 22 10.76 1.28 -8.64
N ILE A 23 11.05 0.43 -9.63
CA ILE A 23 10.03 -0.36 -10.33
C ILE A 23 9.33 -1.34 -9.37
N TRP A 24 10.09 -2.00 -8.48
CA TRP A 24 9.53 -2.89 -7.46
C TRP A 24 8.65 -2.13 -6.45
N ALA A 25 9.07 -0.92 -6.04
CA ALA A 25 8.30 -0.07 -5.14
C ALA A 25 6.97 0.39 -5.77
N TRP A 26 6.94 0.67 -7.07
CA TRP A 26 5.72 0.99 -7.81
C TRP A 26 4.84 -0.22 -8.12
N LYS A 27 5.43 -1.41 -8.22
CA LYS A 27 4.69 -2.66 -8.46
C LYS A 27 3.96 -3.12 -7.20
N GLY A 28 2.94 -2.39 -6.79
CA GLY A 28 1.70 -2.83 -6.11
C GLY A 28 1.76 -3.74 -4.87
N SER A 29 2.93 -4.21 -4.42
CA SER A 29 3.06 -5.31 -3.46
C SER A 29 2.74 -4.90 -2.03
N ARG A 30 2.56 -3.60 -1.78
CA ARG A 30 2.14 -3.08 -0.47
C ARG A 30 0.73 -2.51 -0.45
N ARG A 31 0.05 -2.39 -1.60
CA ARG A 31 -1.38 -2.01 -1.62
C ARG A 31 -2.26 -3.12 -1.04
N LYS A 32 -1.98 -4.39 -1.33
CA LYS A 32 -2.77 -5.51 -0.79
C LYS A 32 -2.70 -5.67 0.74
N GLY A 33 -1.56 -5.35 1.36
CA GLY A 33 -1.42 -5.41 2.82
C GLY A 33 -2.08 -4.22 3.52
N PHE A 34 -2.05 -3.04 2.89
CA PHE A 34 -2.70 -1.84 3.41
C PHE A 34 -4.20 -1.82 3.19
N ASP A 35 -4.74 -2.38 2.09
CA ASP A 35 -6.19 -2.53 1.91
C ASP A 35 -6.80 -3.42 3.00
N ALA A 36 -6.13 -4.53 3.33
CA ALA A 36 -6.57 -5.42 4.40
C ALA A 36 -6.50 -4.75 5.78
N ALA A 37 -5.48 -3.94 6.05
CA ALA A 37 -5.33 -3.22 7.32
C ALA A 37 -6.21 -1.95 7.42
N ALA A 38 -6.54 -1.32 6.28
CA ALA A 38 -7.44 -0.18 6.23
C ALA A 38 -8.90 -0.59 6.48
N GLN A 39 -9.24 -1.86 6.23
CA GLN A 39 -10.55 -2.40 6.55
C GLN A 39 -10.70 -2.80 8.03
N LEU A 40 -9.63 -2.92 8.83
CA LEU A 40 -9.75 -3.21 10.28
C LEU A 40 -10.61 -2.19 11.07
N PRO A 41 -10.39 -0.85 10.98
CA PRO A 41 -11.22 0.10 11.73
C PRO A 41 -12.69 0.14 11.27
N PHE A 42 -13.00 -0.43 10.09
CA PHE A 42 -14.35 -0.52 9.54
C PHE A 42 -14.95 -1.94 9.58
N ALA A 43 -14.14 -2.97 9.86
CA ALA A 43 -14.58 -4.36 10.02
C ALA A 43 -15.05 -4.62 11.45
N ASP A 44 -14.55 -3.85 12.42
CA ASP A 44 -14.90 -3.93 13.83
C ASP A 44 -15.99 -2.93 14.26
N THR A 45 -16.63 -2.22 13.32
CA THR A 45 -17.85 -1.46 13.59
C THR A 45 -19.05 -2.31 13.17
N PRO A 46 -19.74 -2.98 14.11
CA PRO A 46 -21.02 -3.58 13.83
C PRO A 46 -21.94 -2.43 13.40
N VAL A 47 -22.39 -2.46 12.15
CA VAL A 47 -23.50 -1.59 11.69
C VAL A 47 -24.77 -1.86 12.51
N ASP A 48 -24.78 -2.96 13.27
CA ASP A 48 -25.81 -3.35 14.23
C ASP A 48 -25.77 -2.60 15.59
N ASP A 49 -24.68 -1.88 15.93
CA ASP A 49 -24.55 -1.11 17.19
C ASP A 49 -24.91 0.37 17.05
N LEU A 50 -25.41 0.79 15.88
CA LEU A 50 -26.15 2.04 15.79
C LEU A 50 -27.53 1.79 16.42
N PRO A 51 -27.84 2.37 17.59
CA PRO A 51 -29.21 2.32 18.08
C PRO A 51 -30.10 2.89 16.98
N ALA A 52 -31.14 2.14 16.61
CA ALA A 52 -32.19 2.56 15.70
C ALA A 52 -33.02 3.73 16.28
N ALA A 53 -32.35 4.80 16.71
CA ALA A 53 -32.91 5.97 17.37
C ALA A 53 -32.88 7.15 16.40
N GLY A 54 -33.63 7.01 15.30
CA GLY A 54 -33.73 8.05 14.27
C GLY A 54 -35.06 8.15 13.54
N THR A 55 -36.06 7.32 13.86
CA THR A 55 -37.41 7.45 13.29
C THR A 55 -38.49 7.28 14.35
N GLN A 56 -38.44 8.12 15.40
CA GLN A 56 -39.63 8.47 16.18
C GLN A 56 -40.13 9.82 15.69
N GLY A 57 -40.85 9.75 14.58
CA GLY A 57 -41.51 10.88 13.95
C GLY A 57 -42.67 10.36 13.14
N GLU A 58 -43.60 9.61 13.75
CA GLU A 58 -44.90 9.42 13.10
C GLU A 58 -46.04 9.08 14.09
N LYS A 59 -46.86 10.11 14.35
CA LYS A 59 -48.31 10.08 14.68
C LYS A 59 -48.75 9.53 16.04
N GLN A 60 -48.80 10.40 17.04
CA GLN A 60 -49.92 10.49 17.99
C GLN A 60 -50.47 11.91 18.02
#